data_AF-A0AA96STE7-F1
#
_entry.id   AF-A0AA96STE7-F1
#
_cell.length_a   1.000
_cell.length_b   1.000
_cell.length_c   1.000
_cell.angle_alpha   90.00
_cell.angle_beta   90.00
_cell.angle_gamma   90.00
#
_symmetry.space_group_name_H-M   'P 1'
#
loop_
_entity.id
_entity.type
_entity.pdbx_description
1 polymer ?
#
loop_
_entity_poly.entity_id
_entity_poly.type
_entity_poly.pdbx_seq_one_letter_code
_entity_poly.pdbx_strand_id
1 'polypeptide(L)'
;MAKKTPSTSTEINEAGSPSALIDTKIKELGDWRGEMLASVRKIIRQAVPDVVEEWKWRGVPVWEHAGIICTGETYKAVVKMTFAKGASLDDPSGLFNSSLDGNTRRAIDIHEGDKINEKALKALICAAAALNTSTRKKPKKA
;
A
#
# COMPACT_ATOMS: atom_id res chain seq x y z
N MET A 1 -27.70 -31.77 -24.44
CA MET A 1 -26.27 -31.68 -24.79
C MET A 1 -25.87 -30.20 -24.77
N ALA A 2 -24.67 -29.92 -24.25
CA ALA A 2 -24.06 -28.60 -24.10
C ALA A 2 -24.01 -27.80 -25.43
N LYS A 3 -23.93 -26.47 -25.40
CA LYS A 3 -22.66 -25.74 -25.22
C LYS A 3 -22.84 -24.42 -24.44
N LYS A 4 -22.13 -24.33 -23.31
CA LYS A 4 -21.68 -23.09 -22.65
C LYS A 4 -20.37 -22.64 -23.32
N THR A 5 -20.24 -21.35 -23.62
CA THR A 5 -18.96 -20.59 -23.64
C THR A 5 -19.28 -19.09 -23.61
N PRO A 6 -18.36 -18.23 -23.11
CA PRO A 6 -18.58 -17.48 -21.88
C PRO A 6 -18.69 -15.97 -22.11
N SER A 7 -19.23 -15.29 -21.11
CA SER A 7 -19.39 -13.85 -21.01
C SER A 7 -18.05 -13.11 -21.07
N THR A 8 -17.84 -12.35 -22.14
CA THR A 8 -16.88 -11.25 -22.17
C THR A 8 -17.46 -10.10 -21.36
N SER A 9 -17.06 -10.01 -20.08
CA SER A 9 -17.34 -8.86 -19.22
C SER A 9 -16.02 -8.15 -18.90
N THR A 10 -15.32 -7.70 -19.94
CA THR A 10 -14.01 -7.03 -19.81
C THR A 10 -14.03 -5.56 -20.24
N GLU A 11 -15.20 -4.95 -20.44
CA GLU A 11 -15.27 -3.55 -20.94
C GLU A 11 -16.12 -2.59 -20.09
N ILE A 12 -16.37 -2.87 -18.81
CA ILE A 12 -17.00 -1.87 -17.92
C ILE A 12 -16.24 -1.75 -16.59
N ASN A 13 -15.78 -0.52 -16.29
CA ASN A 13 -15.24 0.01 -15.01
C ASN A 13 -13.73 0.35 -14.91
N GLU A 14 -13.07 0.85 -15.96
CA GLU A 14 -11.75 1.48 -15.75
C GLU A 14 -11.84 2.86 -15.07
N ALA A 15 -12.92 3.62 -15.26
CA ALA A 15 -13.07 4.97 -14.70
C ALA A 15 -13.42 5.03 -13.19
N GLY A 16 -13.52 3.88 -12.50
CA GLY A 16 -13.87 3.80 -11.08
C GLY A 16 -13.08 2.77 -10.28
N SER A 17 -12.07 2.12 -10.88
CA SER A 17 -11.22 1.18 -10.15
C SER A 17 -10.33 1.91 -9.14
N PRO A 18 -9.99 1.30 -7.98
CA PRO A 18 -9.06 1.91 -7.03
C PRO A 18 -7.73 2.32 -7.66
N SER A 19 -7.21 1.49 -8.57
CA SER A 19 -6.00 1.79 -9.33
C SER A 19 -6.12 3.10 -10.13
N ALA A 20 -7.23 3.28 -10.87
CA ALA A 20 -7.47 4.49 -11.66
C ALA A 20 -7.69 5.74 -10.78
N LEU A 21 -8.31 5.58 -9.60
CA LEU A 21 -8.43 6.67 -8.63
C LEU A 21 -7.06 7.09 -8.08
N ILE A 22 -6.16 6.14 -7.83
CA ILE A 22 -4.78 6.45 -7.43
C ILE A 22 -4.02 7.14 -8.58
N ASP A 23 -4.19 6.69 -9.82
CA ASP A 23 -3.60 7.37 -11.00
C ASP A 23 -4.09 8.81 -11.13
N THR A 24 -5.39 9.03 -10.90
CA THR A 24 -6.00 10.36 -10.93
C THR A 24 -5.42 11.23 -9.81
N LYS A 25 -5.33 10.69 -8.59
CA LYS A 25 -4.75 11.39 -7.43
C LYS A 25 -3.30 11.81 -7.66
N ILE A 26 -2.49 10.92 -8.24
CA ILE A 26 -1.10 11.21 -8.60
C ILE A 26 -1.02 12.38 -9.57
N LYS A 27 -1.87 12.38 -10.62
CA LYS A 27 -1.93 13.47 -11.60
C LYS A 27 -2.40 14.79 -10.99
N GLU A 28 -3.42 14.74 -10.13
CA GLU A 28 -4.00 15.93 -9.48
C GLU A 28 -3.05 16.63 -8.50
N LEU A 29 -2.10 15.90 -7.88
CA LEU A 29 -1.12 16.50 -6.98
C LEU A 29 -0.21 17.49 -7.71
N GLY A 30 0.16 17.20 -8.97
CA GLY A 30 0.88 18.13 -9.84
C GLY A 30 2.27 18.57 -9.37
N ASP A 31 2.79 17.98 -8.30
CA ASP A 31 4.09 18.30 -7.70
C ASP A 31 4.84 17.04 -7.25
N TRP A 32 5.96 17.22 -6.52
CA TRP A 32 6.83 16.15 -6.04
C TRP A 32 6.11 15.05 -5.26
N ARG A 33 4.97 15.36 -4.62
CA ARG A 33 4.19 14.38 -3.85
C ARG A 33 3.53 13.36 -4.75
N GLY A 34 3.10 13.78 -5.95
CA GLY A 34 2.58 12.88 -6.97
C GLY A 34 3.65 11.90 -7.46
N GLU A 35 4.84 12.41 -7.77
CA GLU A 35 6.00 11.60 -8.19
C GLU A 35 6.44 10.62 -7.10
N MET A 36 6.46 11.08 -5.85
CA MET A 36 6.80 10.26 -4.69
C MET A 36 5.75 9.15 -4.46
N LEU A 37 4.45 9.50 -4.50
CA LEU A 37 3.37 8.53 -4.38
C LEU A 37 3.40 7.48 -5.51
N ALA A 38 3.69 7.89 -6.75
CA ALA A 38 3.86 6.99 -7.88
C ALA A 38 5.05 6.03 -7.67
N SER A 39 6.17 6.55 -7.15
CA SER A 39 7.37 5.77 -6.84
C SER A 39 7.10 4.73 -5.75
N VAL A 40 6.45 5.14 -4.66
CA VAL A 40 6.01 4.24 -3.58
C VAL A 40 5.08 3.16 -4.12
N ARG A 41 4.05 3.53 -4.90
CA ARG A 41 3.11 2.58 -5.51
C ARG A 41 3.82 1.54 -6.37
N LYS A 42 4.76 1.97 -7.21
CA LYS A 42 5.60 1.08 -8.04
C LYS A 42 6.38 0.10 -7.16
N ILE A 43 7.02 0.57 -6.10
CA ILE A 43 7.79 -0.26 -5.18
C ILE A 43 6.89 -1.30 -4.49
N ILE A 44 5.70 -0.92 -4.04
CA ILE A 44 4.74 -1.83 -3.41
C ILE A 44 4.33 -2.95 -4.36
N ARG A 45 3.96 -2.62 -5.60
CA ARG A 45 3.59 -3.61 -6.62
C ARG A 45 4.74 -4.54 -7.00
N GLN A 46 5.98 -4.07 -6.93
CA GLN A 46 7.16 -4.91 -7.13
C GLN A 46 7.46 -5.81 -5.94
N ALA A 47 7.22 -5.34 -4.71
CA ALA A 47 7.44 -6.11 -3.49
C ALA A 47 6.41 -7.23 -3.31
N VAL A 48 5.15 -6.95 -3.64
CA VAL A 48 4.02 -7.88 -3.49
C VAL A 48 3.23 -7.85 -4.80
N PRO A 49 3.52 -8.76 -5.76
CA PRO A 49 2.85 -8.78 -7.05
C PRO A 49 1.33 -8.94 -6.98
N ASP A 50 0.84 -9.66 -5.95
CA ASP A 50 -0.58 -9.92 -5.71
C ASP A 50 -1.24 -8.86 -4.81
N VAL A 51 -0.61 -7.70 -4.65
CA VAL A 51 -1.16 -6.61 -3.81
C VAL A 51 -2.45 -6.08 -4.41
N VAL A 52 -3.45 -5.91 -3.55
CA VAL A 52 -4.71 -5.27 -3.91
C VAL A 52 -4.61 -3.79 -3.60
N GLU A 53 -4.89 -2.96 -4.60
CA GLU A 53 -5.02 -1.52 -4.43
C GLU A 53 -6.46 -1.20 -4.08
N GLU A 54 -6.64 -0.40 -3.03
CA GLU A 54 -7.93 0.00 -2.48
C GLU A 54 -7.99 1.53 -2.35
N TRP A 55 -9.20 2.07 -2.40
CA TRP A 55 -9.48 3.49 -2.22
C TRP A 55 -10.40 3.68 -1.02
N LYS A 56 -9.84 4.15 0.10
CA LYS A 56 -10.57 4.24 1.38
C LYS A 56 -10.63 5.66 1.91
N TRP A 57 -11.50 5.85 2.90
CA TRP A 57 -11.62 7.09 3.69
C TRP A 57 -11.66 8.38 2.86
N ARG A 58 -12.42 8.34 1.75
CA ARG A 58 -12.67 9.48 0.85
C ARG A 58 -11.41 10.11 0.27
N GLY A 59 -10.40 9.32 -0.10
CA GLY A 59 -9.25 9.87 -0.82
C GLY A 59 -7.91 9.20 -0.60
N VAL A 60 -7.87 8.12 0.18
CA VAL A 60 -6.61 7.54 0.65
C VAL A 60 -6.33 6.24 -0.12
N PRO A 61 -5.26 6.20 -0.91
CA PRO A 61 -4.67 4.95 -1.40
C PRO A 61 -4.36 4.01 -0.24
N VAL A 62 -4.81 2.76 -0.34
CA VAL A 62 -4.51 1.69 0.61
C VAL A 62 -4.03 0.47 -0.17
N TRP A 63 -3.00 -0.20 0.33
CA TRP A 63 -2.52 -1.45 -0.24
C TRP A 63 -2.74 -2.59 0.74
N GLU A 64 -3.30 -3.68 0.23
CA GLU A 64 -3.67 -4.84 1.04
C GLU A 64 -3.12 -6.14 0.47
N HIS A 65 -2.73 -7.04 1.36
CA HIS A 65 -2.46 -8.44 1.05
C HIS A 65 -2.79 -9.27 2.29
N ALA A 66 -3.91 -10.02 2.23
CA ALA A 66 -4.51 -10.71 3.37
C ALA A 66 -4.78 -9.80 4.60
N GLY A 67 -4.99 -8.50 4.35
CA GLY A 67 -5.13 -7.43 5.34
C GLY A 67 -4.36 -6.18 4.90
N ILE A 68 -4.59 -5.04 5.56
CA ILE A 68 -3.91 -3.77 5.23
C ILE A 68 -2.41 -3.92 5.47
N ILE A 69 -1.61 -3.63 4.45
CA ILE A 69 -0.17 -3.44 4.56
C ILE A 69 0.09 -2.02 5.05
N CYS A 70 -0.21 -1.05 4.18
CA CYS A 70 0.01 0.36 4.45
C CYS A 70 -0.95 1.28 3.67
N THR A 71 -1.01 2.53 4.11
CA THR A 71 -1.67 3.65 3.43
C THR A 71 -0.67 4.45 2.59
N GLY A 72 -1.16 5.29 1.68
CA GLY A 72 -0.38 6.26 0.91
C GLY A 72 -0.98 7.66 1.03
N GLU A 73 -0.80 8.27 2.20
CA GLU A 73 -1.39 9.56 2.55
C GLU A 73 -0.53 10.71 2.02
N THR A 74 -1.15 11.77 1.48
CA THR A 74 -0.43 12.94 0.97
C THR A 74 -0.83 14.18 1.75
N TYR A 75 0.15 14.81 2.41
CA TYR A 75 -0.01 16.05 3.15
C TYR A 75 0.72 17.20 2.46
N LYS A 76 0.69 18.40 3.04
CA LYS A 76 1.38 19.58 2.47
C LYS A 76 2.89 19.37 2.33
N ALA A 77 3.52 18.78 3.35
CA ALA A 77 4.98 18.67 3.44
C ALA A 77 5.51 17.23 3.33
N VAL A 78 4.64 16.23 3.39
CA VAL A 78 5.05 14.81 3.45
C VAL A 78 4.13 13.92 2.63
N VAL A 79 4.71 12.87 2.04
CA VAL A 79 3.99 11.66 1.65
C VAL A 79 4.17 10.64 2.75
N LYS A 80 3.08 10.26 3.40
CA LYS A 80 3.08 9.42 4.59
C LYS A 80 2.60 8.00 4.27
N MET A 81 3.39 7.03 4.69
CA MET A 81 3.03 5.61 4.63
C MET A 81 2.76 5.09 6.04
N THR A 82 1.50 4.85 6.39
CA THR A 82 1.15 4.27 7.69
C THR A 82 0.99 2.76 7.56
N PHE A 83 1.83 1.99 8.26
CA PHE A 83 1.74 0.54 8.29
C PHE A 83 0.79 0.07 9.38
N ALA A 84 -0.24 -0.70 9.00
CA ALA A 84 -1.33 -1.07 9.90
C ALA A 84 -0.87 -1.93 11.10
N LYS A 85 0.15 -2.77 10.89
CA LYS A 85 0.83 -3.56 11.94
C LYS A 85 2.29 -3.14 12.10
N GLY A 86 2.57 -1.86 11.85
CA GLY A 86 3.94 -1.34 11.82
C GLY A 86 4.74 -1.64 13.08
N ALA A 87 4.14 -1.63 14.27
CA ALA A 87 4.83 -1.93 15.53
C ALA A 87 5.34 -3.39 15.65
N SER A 88 4.79 -4.31 14.85
CA SER A 88 5.16 -5.73 14.84
C SER A 88 6.17 -6.09 13.76
N LEU A 89 6.69 -5.11 13.02
CA LEU A 89 7.67 -5.33 11.96
C LEU A 89 9.08 -5.05 12.47
N ASP A 90 10.06 -5.84 12.05
CA ASP A 90 11.45 -5.44 12.22
C ASP A 90 11.80 -4.33 11.24
N ASP A 91 12.54 -3.33 11.70
CA ASP A 91 12.99 -2.20 10.88
C ASP A 91 14.50 -1.98 11.07
N PRO A 92 15.34 -2.89 10.55
CA PRO A 92 16.79 -2.82 10.73
C PRO A 92 17.42 -1.62 10.01
N SER A 93 16.71 -1.00 9.07
CA SER A 93 17.16 0.18 8.32
C SER A 93 16.64 1.50 8.90
N GLY A 94 15.82 1.46 9.95
CA GLY A 94 15.27 2.66 10.60
C GLY A 94 14.42 3.52 9.67
N LEU A 95 13.60 2.90 8.80
CA LEU A 95 12.70 3.62 7.90
C LEU A 95 11.54 4.31 8.65
N PHE A 96 11.05 3.71 9.73
CA PHE A 96 10.00 4.34 10.52
C PHE A 96 10.53 5.57 11.24
N ASN A 97 9.92 6.72 10.97
CA ASN A 97 10.28 8.00 11.55
C ASN A 97 9.08 8.75 12.17
N SER A 98 7.87 8.17 12.07
CA SER A 98 6.63 8.80 12.49
C SER A 98 5.70 7.78 13.17
N SER A 99 4.86 8.26 14.08
CA SER A 99 3.97 7.42 14.89
C SER A 99 4.71 6.29 15.64
N LEU A 100 5.89 6.59 16.18
CA LEU A 100 6.79 5.60 16.80
C LEU A 100 6.28 5.08 18.16
N ASP A 101 5.57 5.93 18.91
CA ASP A 101 4.99 5.55 20.21
C ASP A 101 3.70 4.71 20.09
N GLY A 102 3.28 4.38 18.87
CA GLY A 102 2.07 3.59 18.63
C GLY A 102 2.27 2.10 18.91
N ASN A 103 1.39 1.50 19.73
CA ASN A 103 1.42 0.05 20.02
C ASN A 103 1.02 -0.86 18.85
N THR A 104 0.48 -0.31 17.76
CA THR A 104 -0.01 -1.11 16.63
C THR A 104 0.58 -0.65 15.30
N ARG A 105 0.63 0.67 15.07
CA ARG A 105 1.01 1.27 13.79
C ARG A 105 2.31 2.02 13.94
N ARG A 106 3.08 2.05 12.86
CA ARG A 106 4.22 2.97 12.67
C ARG A 106 4.13 3.52 11.26
N ALA A 107 4.73 4.68 11.03
CA ALA A 107 4.66 5.35 9.76
C ALA A 107 6.02 5.88 9.28
N ILE A 108 6.10 6.06 7.97
CA ILE A 108 7.22 6.67 7.27
C ILE A 108 6.69 7.96 6.65
N ASP A 109 7.14 9.09 7.14
CA ASP A 109 6.90 10.41 6.54
C ASP A 109 8.08 10.70 5.60
N ILE A 110 7.80 10.76 4.30
CA ILE A 110 8.77 11.03 3.23
C ILE A 110 8.66 12.50 2.84
N HIS A 111 9.77 13.23 2.89
CA HIS A 111 9.84 14.66 2.61
C HIS A 111 10.32 14.94 1.17
N GLU A 112 10.15 16.17 0.72
CA GLU A 112 10.67 16.61 -0.57
C GLU A 112 12.20 16.44 -0.63
N GLY A 113 12.69 15.79 -1.67
CA GLY A 113 14.12 15.51 -1.85
C GLY A 113 14.65 14.27 -1.13
N ASP A 114 13.84 13.60 -0.30
CA ASP A 114 14.22 12.33 0.32
C ASP A 114 14.45 11.25 -0.72
N LYS A 115 15.48 10.42 -0.50
CA LYS A 115 15.75 9.25 -1.32
C LYS A 115 15.13 8.02 -0.66
N ILE A 116 14.24 7.33 -1.39
CA ILE A 116 13.69 6.07 -0.92
C ILE A 116 14.79 4.99 -0.96
N ASN A 117 15.06 4.36 0.17
CA ASN A 117 15.81 3.11 0.19
C ASN A 117 14.90 1.98 -0.31
N GLU A 118 14.86 1.79 -1.63
CA GLU A 118 13.95 0.83 -2.28
C GLU A 118 14.11 -0.59 -1.74
N LYS A 119 15.34 -1.03 -1.45
CA LYS A 119 15.61 -2.37 -0.95
C LYS A 119 15.01 -2.57 0.44
N ALA A 120 15.23 -1.61 1.34
CA ALA A 120 14.67 -1.67 2.69
C ALA A 120 13.15 -1.54 2.67
N LEU A 121 12.60 -0.63 1.84
CA LEU A 121 11.15 -0.44 1.75
C LEU A 121 10.47 -1.71 1.20
N LYS A 122 11.01 -2.35 0.15
CA LYS A 122 10.51 -3.63 -0.36
C LYS A 122 10.52 -4.70 0.74
N ALA A 123 11.62 -4.85 1.46
CA ALA A 123 11.72 -5.83 2.55
C ALA A 123 10.65 -5.59 3.61
N LEU A 124 10.41 -4.33 4.00
CA LEU A 124 9.40 -3.96 4.97
C LEU A 124 7.97 -4.27 4.47
N ILE A 125 7.67 -3.97 3.21
CA ILE A 125 6.38 -4.28 2.57
C ILE A 125 6.15 -5.79 2.51
N CYS A 126 7.16 -6.57 2.09
CA CYS A 126 7.08 -8.03 2.07
C CYS A 126 6.85 -8.60 3.48
N ALA A 127 7.54 -8.07 4.49
CA ALA A 127 7.36 -8.49 5.89
C ALA A 127 5.94 -8.19 6.40
N ALA A 128 5.39 -7.03 6.07
CA ALA A 128 4.01 -6.65 6.40
C ALA A 128 2.99 -7.58 5.75
N ALA A 129 3.15 -7.89 4.46
CA ALA A 129 2.30 -8.83 3.75
C ALA A 129 2.40 -10.25 4.36
N ALA A 130 3.60 -10.72 4.68
CA ALA A 130 3.82 -12.00 5.33
C ALA A 130 3.15 -12.07 6.70
N LEU A 131 3.26 -11.03 7.52
CA LEU A 131 2.62 -10.93 8.84
C LEU A 131 1.08 -11.01 8.73
N ASN A 132 0.49 -10.41 7.70
CA ASN A 132 -0.94 -10.52 7.45
C ASN A 132 -1.36 -11.96 7.13
N THR A 133 -0.58 -12.67 6.31
CA THR A 133 -0.88 -14.08 6.00
C THR A 133 -0.68 -15.02 7.20
N SER A 134 0.33 -14.79 8.04
CA SER A 134 0.63 -15.64 9.20
C SER A 134 -0.42 -15.50 10.30
N THR A 135 -0.94 -14.29 10.51
CA THR A 135 -2.01 -14.03 11.48
C THR A 135 -3.36 -14.60 11.02
N ARG A 136 -3.62 -14.68 9.72
CA ARG A 136 -4.84 -15.29 9.15
C ARG A 136 -4.81 -16.83 9.18
N LYS A 137 -3.63 -17.45 9.21
CA LYS A 137 -3.43 -18.91 9.23
C LYS A 137 -3.54 -19.57 10.61
N LYS A 138 -3.82 -18.84 11.70
CA LYS A 138 -4.14 -19.50 12.98
C LYS A 138 -5.60 -19.98 12.95
N PRO A 139 -5.90 -21.29 12.79
CA PRO A 139 -7.23 -21.78 13.06
C PRO A 139 -7.54 -21.50 14.54
N LYS A 140 -8.74 -20.98 14.78
CA LYS A 140 -9.31 -20.88 16.12
C LYS A 140 -9.35 -22.31 16.67
N LYS A 141 -8.55 -22.63 17.69
CA LYS A 141 -8.74 -23.87 18.47
C LYS A 141 -10.14 -23.77 19.08
N ALA A 142 -11.06 -24.56 18.54
CA ALA A 142 -12.34 -24.93 19.15
C ALA A 142 -12.46 -26.44 18.98
#